data_AF-A0A074VB77-F1
#
_entry.id   AF-A0A074VB77-F1
#
_cell.length_a   1.000
_cell.length_b   1.000
_cell.length_c   1.000
_cell.angle_alpha   90.00
_cell.angle_beta   90.00
_cell.angle_gamma   90.00
#
_symmetry.space_group_name_H-M   'P 1'
#
loop_
_entity.id
_entity.type
_entity.pdbx_description
1 polymer ?
#
loop_
_entity_poly.entity_id
_entity_poly.type
_entity_poly.pdbx_seq_one_letter_code
_entity_poly.pdbx_strand_id
1 'polypeptide(L)'
;MKQFFFIMCCCLALTACGKKISTSNLPQSCQDLFKRWDELIVKMESNSNIPASHVQYEKDDRAIIFNAVQNIEESKKVGMCEFSRRSVDKKLQALASDPHGLDEHIKKMEEQNNYN
;
A
#
# COMPACT_ATOMS: atom_id res chain seq x y z
N MET A 1 54.10 -1.90 -18.42
CA MET A 1 53.24 -0.84 -19.00
C MET A 1 52.05 -1.56 -19.63
N LYS A 2 50.77 -1.38 -19.29
CA LYS A 2 50.00 -0.27 -18.74
C LYS A 2 48.85 -0.86 -17.91
N GLN A 3 48.64 -0.30 -16.72
CA GLN A 3 47.41 -0.47 -15.96
C GLN A 3 46.23 0.09 -16.76
N PHE A 4 45.10 -0.62 -16.80
CA PHE A 4 43.80 -0.03 -17.07
C PHE A 4 42.84 -0.42 -15.94
N PHE A 5 42.69 0.51 -15.02
CA PHE A 5 41.51 0.67 -14.19
C PHE A 5 40.29 0.88 -15.10
N PHE A 6 39.28 0.02 -14.99
CA PHE A 6 37.92 0.37 -15.41
C PHE A 6 36.93 -0.13 -14.35
N ILE A 7 36.73 0.75 -13.37
CA ILE A 7 35.45 1.23 -12.84
C ILE A 7 34.33 0.19 -12.74
N MET A 8 34.07 -0.20 -11.49
CA MET A 8 32.76 -0.48 -10.91
C MET A 8 31.59 0.02 -11.76
N CYS A 9 30.89 -0.89 -12.42
CA CYS A 9 29.48 -0.70 -12.70
C CYS A 9 28.73 -1.34 -11.53
N CYS A 10 28.31 -0.50 -10.59
CA CYS A 10 27.39 -0.84 -9.53
C CYS A 10 26.11 -1.41 -10.14
N CYS A 11 26.05 -2.73 -10.34
CA CYS A 11 24.81 -3.47 -10.26
C CYS A 11 24.37 -3.46 -8.79
N LEU A 12 23.97 -2.27 -8.31
CA LEU A 12 22.90 -2.14 -7.33
C LEU A 12 21.69 -2.80 -7.99
N ALA A 13 21.64 -4.14 -7.92
CA ALA A 13 20.36 -4.80 -7.84
C ALA A 13 19.66 -4.07 -6.70
N LEU A 14 18.74 -3.18 -7.06
CA LEU A 14 17.67 -2.72 -6.22
C LEU A 14 16.90 -3.99 -5.84
N THR A 15 17.48 -4.75 -4.92
CA THR A 15 16.72 -5.55 -4.00
C THR A 15 15.89 -4.51 -3.26
N ALA A 16 14.72 -4.23 -3.82
CA ALA A 16 13.57 -3.82 -3.04
C ALA A 16 13.34 -4.94 -2.01
N CYS A 17 14.20 -5.00 -1.00
CA CYS A 17 14.02 -5.69 0.25
C CYS A 17 13.00 -4.87 1.05
N GLY A 18 11.82 -4.64 0.46
CA GLY A 18 10.64 -4.50 1.28
C GLY A 18 10.54 -5.82 2.00
N LYS A 19 10.82 -5.84 3.32
CA LYS A 19 10.49 -6.98 4.17
C LYS A 19 9.08 -7.39 3.80
N LYS A 20 8.91 -8.55 3.14
CA LYS A 20 7.58 -9.09 2.89
C LYS A 20 6.97 -9.29 4.26
N ILE A 21 6.06 -8.40 4.61
CA ILE A 21 5.30 -8.46 5.83
C ILE A 21 4.51 -9.77 5.74
N SER A 22 4.92 -10.78 6.51
CA SER A 22 4.27 -12.09 6.45
C SER A 22 2.94 -12.01 7.16
N THR A 23 1.85 -12.13 6.40
CA THR A 23 0.48 -12.18 6.91
C THR A 23 0.00 -13.61 7.16
N SER A 24 0.84 -14.62 6.89
CA SER A 24 0.51 -16.05 6.99
C SER A 24 -0.01 -16.48 8.37
N ASN A 25 0.37 -15.75 9.42
CA ASN A 25 0.02 -16.07 10.80
C ASN A 25 -1.26 -15.34 11.25
N LEU A 26 -1.90 -14.57 10.37
CA LEU A 26 -3.14 -13.86 10.66
C LEU A 26 -4.36 -14.65 10.18
N PRO A 27 -5.56 -14.39 10.74
CA PRO A 27 -6.81 -14.92 10.22
C PRO A 27 -6.98 -14.66 8.72
N GLN A 28 -7.72 -15.53 8.03
CA GLN A 28 -7.91 -15.45 6.57
C GLN A 28 -8.44 -14.08 6.12
N SER A 29 -9.37 -13.47 6.87
CA SER A 29 -9.91 -12.14 6.54
C SER A 29 -8.83 -11.04 6.52
N CYS A 30 -7.82 -11.16 7.37
CA CYS A 30 -6.66 -10.25 7.39
C CYS A 30 -5.69 -10.54 6.24
N GLN A 31 -5.47 -11.81 5.90
CA GLN A 31 -4.68 -12.16 4.73
C GLN A 31 -5.30 -11.59 3.45
N ASP A 32 -6.62 -11.74 3.31
CA ASP A 32 -7.39 -11.19 2.19
C ASP A 32 -7.29 -9.67 2.12
N LEU A 33 -7.45 -8.98 3.27
CA LEU A 33 -7.27 -7.54 3.37
C LEU A 33 -5.91 -7.10 2.81
N PHE A 34 -4.81 -7.65 3.32
CA PHE A 34 -3.49 -7.18 2.91
C PHE A 34 -3.18 -7.52 1.45
N LYS A 35 -3.70 -8.64 0.93
CA LYS A 35 -3.63 -8.96 -0.49
C LYS A 35 -4.38 -7.92 -1.35
N ARG A 36 -5.59 -7.52 -0.94
CA ARG A 36 -6.38 -6.49 -1.62
C ARG A 36 -5.73 -5.11 -1.52
N TRP A 37 -5.08 -4.81 -0.40
CA TRP A 37 -4.35 -3.57 -0.22
C TRP A 37 -3.10 -3.51 -1.10
N ASP A 38 -2.38 -4.62 -1.23
CA ASP A 38 -1.26 -4.74 -2.17
C ASP A 38 -1.72 -4.53 -3.62
N GLU A 39 -2.87 -5.10 -3.99
CA GLU A 39 -3.50 -4.85 -5.31
C GLU A 39 -3.83 -3.36 -5.50
N LEU A 40 -4.37 -2.70 -4.48
CA LEU A 40 -4.71 -1.27 -4.52
C LEU A 40 -3.44 -0.43 -4.76
N ILE A 41 -2.38 -0.66 -3.98
CA ILE A 41 -1.12 0.08 -4.11
C ILE A 41 -0.55 -0.08 -5.52
N VAL A 42 -0.50 -1.30 -6.05
CA VAL A 42 0.01 -1.56 -7.41
C VAL A 42 -0.83 -0.83 -8.47
N LYS A 43 -2.17 -0.88 -8.36
CA LYS A 43 -3.06 -0.15 -9.27
C LYS A 43 -2.82 1.35 -9.19
N MET A 44 -2.63 1.89 -8.00
CA MET A 44 -2.38 3.31 -7.81
C MET A 44 -1.02 3.73 -8.36
N GLU A 45 0.03 2.94 -8.13
CA GLU A 45 1.37 3.17 -8.70
C GLU A 45 1.37 3.14 -10.24
N SER A 46 0.50 2.32 -10.83
CA SER A 46 0.37 2.24 -12.29
C SER A 46 -0.48 3.35 -12.90
N ASN A 47 -1.13 4.19 -12.10
CA ASN A 47 -2.03 5.24 -12.56
C ASN A 47 -1.38 6.62 -12.44
N SER A 48 -1.05 7.24 -13.57
CA SER A 48 -0.39 8.55 -13.62
C SER A 48 -1.23 9.71 -13.09
N ASN A 49 -2.54 9.54 -12.93
CA ASN A 49 -3.43 10.55 -12.37
C ASN A 49 -3.36 10.62 -10.83
N ILE A 50 -2.80 9.59 -10.19
CA ILE A 50 -2.74 9.51 -8.73
C ILE A 50 -1.41 10.08 -8.25
N PRO A 51 -1.41 11.12 -7.39
CA PRO A 51 -0.18 11.66 -6.86
C PRO A 51 0.60 10.62 -6.03
N ALA A 52 1.92 10.62 -6.16
CA ALA A 52 2.79 9.71 -5.42
C ALA A 52 2.63 9.83 -3.89
N SER A 53 2.26 11.01 -3.39
CA SER A 53 1.92 11.24 -1.97
C SER A 53 0.73 10.39 -1.51
N HIS A 54 -0.28 10.19 -2.36
CA HIS A 54 -1.44 9.36 -2.04
C HIS A 54 -1.12 7.87 -2.09
N VAL A 55 -0.25 7.46 -3.01
CA VAL A 55 0.32 6.10 -2.98
C VAL A 55 1.07 5.86 -1.66
N GLN A 56 1.86 6.84 -1.22
CA GLN A 56 2.59 6.74 0.04
C GLN A 56 1.65 6.68 1.24
N TYR A 57 0.59 7.48 1.25
CA TYR A 57 -0.45 7.42 2.28
C TYR A 57 -1.04 6.00 2.42
N GLU A 58 -1.39 5.33 1.31
CA GLU A 58 -1.89 3.95 1.37
C GLU A 58 -0.87 2.95 1.89
N LYS A 59 0.41 3.14 1.57
CA LYS A 59 1.50 2.31 2.12
C LYS A 59 1.64 2.48 3.63
N ASP A 60 1.51 3.71 4.11
CA ASP A 60 1.59 4.05 5.52
C ASP A 60 0.37 3.51 6.28
N ASP A 61 -0.84 3.72 5.76
CA ASP A 61 -2.09 3.17 6.33
C ASP A 61 -2.03 1.64 6.39
N ARG A 62 -1.55 0.98 5.33
CA ARG A 62 -1.36 -0.48 5.32
C ARG A 62 -0.41 -0.92 6.43
N ALA A 63 0.70 -0.22 6.65
CA ALA A 63 1.66 -0.53 7.70
C ALA A 63 1.06 -0.31 9.10
N ILE A 64 0.31 0.77 9.30
CA ILE A 64 -0.41 1.07 10.54
C ILE A 64 -1.42 -0.03 10.84
N ILE A 65 -2.25 -0.42 9.88
CA ILE A 65 -3.25 -1.47 10.06
C ILE A 65 -2.59 -2.82 10.30
N PHE A 66 -1.49 -3.13 9.61
CA PHE A 66 -0.73 -4.35 9.91
C PHE A 66 -0.27 -4.37 11.37
N ASN A 67 0.37 -3.30 11.84
CA ASN A 67 0.82 -3.21 13.22
C ASN A 67 -0.35 -3.26 14.21
N ALA A 68 -1.46 -2.60 13.92
CA ALA A 68 -2.64 -2.65 14.78
C ALA A 68 -3.20 -4.07 14.89
N VAL A 69 -3.35 -4.79 13.77
CA VAL A 69 -3.83 -6.18 13.75
C VAL A 69 -2.93 -7.12 14.55
N GLN A 70 -1.61 -6.88 14.60
CA GLN A 70 -0.69 -7.68 15.43
C GLN A 70 -0.92 -7.49 16.94
N ASN A 71 -1.41 -6.31 17.36
CA ASN A 71 -1.46 -5.90 18.76
C ASN A 71 -2.85 -5.93 19.39
N ILE A 72 -3.90 -6.29 18.64
CA ILE A 72 -5.27 -6.42 19.16
C ILE A 72 -5.61 -7.86 19.54
N GLU A 73 -6.65 -8.01 20.36
CA GLU A 73 -7.23 -9.30 20.71
C GLU A 73 -7.65 -10.11 19.47
N GLU A 74 -7.39 -11.42 19.49
CA GLU A 74 -7.69 -12.33 18.38
C GLU A 74 -9.16 -12.26 17.93
N SER A 75 -10.08 -12.15 18.90
CA SER A 75 -11.53 -12.02 18.67
C SER A 75 -11.91 -10.76 17.87
N LYS A 76 -11.08 -9.71 17.90
CA LYS A 76 -11.32 -8.43 17.21
C LYS A 76 -10.68 -8.37 15.82
N LYS A 77 -9.67 -9.21 15.54
CA LYS A 77 -8.92 -9.19 14.28
C LYS A 77 -9.81 -9.37 13.06
N VAL A 78 -10.73 -10.35 13.11
CA VAL A 78 -11.61 -10.64 11.96
C VAL A 78 -12.47 -9.43 11.60
N GLY A 79 -13.17 -8.84 12.58
CA GLY A 79 -14.04 -7.69 12.35
C GLY A 79 -13.28 -6.46 11.86
N MET A 80 -12.11 -6.18 12.44
CA MET A 80 -11.25 -5.08 12.00
C MET A 80 -10.80 -5.27 10.54
N CYS A 81 -10.30 -6.46 10.20
CA CYS A 81 -9.80 -6.74 8.86
C CYS A 81 -10.90 -6.69 7.80
N GLU A 82 -12.10 -7.21 8.10
CA GLU A 82 -13.25 -7.12 7.20
C GLU A 82 -13.73 -5.68 7.00
N PHE A 83 -13.72 -4.87 8.05
CA PHE A 83 -14.09 -3.46 7.96
C PHE A 83 -13.12 -2.70 7.06
N SER A 84 -11.81 -2.84 7.30
CA SER A 84 -10.78 -2.23 6.46
C SER A 84 -10.85 -2.73 5.02
N ARG A 85 -11.13 -4.02 4.80
CA ARG A 85 -11.24 -4.61 3.45
C ARG A 85 -12.34 -3.94 2.64
N ARG A 86 -13.50 -3.65 3.24
CA ARG A 86 -14.58 -2.93 2.54
C ARG A 86 -14.15 -1.55 2.05
N SER A 87 -13.26 -0.86 2.78
CA SER A 87 -12.72 0.43 2.35
C SER A 87 -11.79 0.28 1.14
N VAL A 88 -10.85 -0.67 1.23
CA VAL A 88 -9.92 -1.00 0.14
C VAL A 88 -10.67 -1.43 -1.12
N ASP A 89 -11.68 -2.28 -0.97
CA ASP A 89 -12.51 -2.80 -2.06
C ASP A 89 -13.26 -1.69 -2.80
N LYS A 90 -13.76 -0.67 -2.08
CA LYS A 90 -14.40 0.50 -2.70
C LYS A 90 -13.43 1.29 -3.55
N LYS A 91 -12.19 1.49 -3.08
CA LYS A 91 -11.15 2.19 -3.84
C LYS A 91 -10.75 1.41 -5.08
N LEU A 92 -10.58 0.09 -4.95
CA LEU A 92 -10.33 -0.82 -6.07
C LEU A 92 -11.46 -0.77 -7.11
N GLN A 93 -12.71 -0.78 -6.66
CA GLN A 93 -13.87 -0.69 -7.54
C GLN A 93 -13.89 0.66 -8.29
N ALA A 94 -13.63 1.76 -7.59
CA ALA A 94 -13.57 3.08 -8.20
C ALA A 94 -12.50 3.15 -9.31
N LEU A 95 -11.29 2.64 -9.04
CA LEU A 95 -10.21 2.56 -10.04
C LEU A 95 -10.49 1.59 -11.18
N ALA A 96 -11.29 0.56 -10.95
CA ALA A 96 -11.70 -0.37 -12.00
C ALA A 96 -12.77 0.25 -12.91
N SER A 97 -13.62 1.12 -12.38
CA SER A 97 -14.66 1.83 -13.13
C SER A 97 -14.11 3.01 -13.92
N ASP A 98 -13.15 3.75 -13.35
CA ASP A 98 -12.60 4.97 -13.97
C ASP A 98 -11.15 5.22 -13.47
N PRO A 99 -10.16 5.49 -14.36
CA PRO A 99 -8.83 5.95 -13.97
C PRO A 99 -8.82 7.21 -13.08
N HIS A 100 -9.88 8.03 -13.09
CA HIS A 100 -10.10 9.19 -12.22
C HIS A 100 -10.99 8.87 -11.01
N GLY A 101 -11.31 7.61 -10.77
CA GLY A 101 -12.28 7.20 -9.75
C GLY A 101 -11.90 7.57 -8.31
N LEU A 102 -10.65 7.98 -8.06
CA LEU A 102 -10.19 8.45 -6.75
C LEU A 102 -9.98 9.96 -6.65
N ASP A 103 -10.21 10.74 -7.71
CA ASP A 103 -9.92 12.18 -7.71
C ASP A 103 -10.69 12.93 -6.62
N GLU A 104 -11.98 12.62 -6.42
CA GLU A 104 -12.78 13.23 -5.35
C GLU A 104 -12.27 12.81 -3.96
N HIS A 105 -11.83 11.56 -3.80
CA HIS A 105 -11.28 11.07 -2.54
C HIS A 105 -9.96 11.77 -2.19
N ILE A 106 -9.07 11.87 -3.18
CA ILE A 106 -7.81 12.60 -3.11
C ILE A 106 -8.05 14.06 -2.73
N LYS A 107 -8.96 14.74 -3.43
CA LYS A 107 -9.30 16.13 -3.14
C LYS A 107 -9.80 16.33 -1.70
N LYS A 108 -10.69 15.45 -1.23
CA LYS A 108 -11.19 15.52 0.16
C LYS A 108 -10.08 15.32 1.20
N MET A 109 -9.15 14.41 0.93
CA MET A 109 -8.01 14.19 1.82
C MET A 109 -7.06 15.39 1.85
N GLU A 110 -6.78 15.99 0.70
CA GLU A 110 -5.97 17.20 0.60
C GLU A 110 -6.62 18.37 1.37
N GLU A 111 -7.93 18.55 1.22
CA GLU A 111 -8.69 19.55 1.99
C GLU A 111 -8.54 19.28 3.49
N GLN A 112 -8.75 18.05 3.96
CA GLN A 112 -8.64 17.71 5.39
C GLN A 112 -7.23 17.94 5.95
N ASN A 113 -6.18 17.64 5.19
CA ASN A 113 -4.80 17.85 5.62
C ASN A 113 -4.39 19.34 5.63
N ASN A 114 -5.04 20.19 4.83
CA ASN A 114 -4.76 21.63 4.81
C ASN A 114 -5.40 22.41 5.97
N TYR A 115 -6.36 21.80 6.68
CA TYR A 115 -7.02 22.41 7.84
C TYR A 115 -6.43 21.95 9.20
N ASN A 116 -5.45 21.05 9.21
CA ASN A 116 -4.76 20.54 10.40
C ASN A 116 -3.29 21.02 10.42
#